data_AF-A0A8S0QF31-F1
#
_entry.id   AF-A0A8S0QF31-F1
#
_cell.length_a   1.000
_cell.length_b   1.000
_cell.length_c   1.000
_cell.angle_alpha   90.00
_cell.angle_beta   90.00
_cell.angle_gamma   90.00
#
_symmetry.space_group_name_H-M   'P 1'
#
loop_
_entity.id
_entity.type
_entity.pdbx_description
1 polymer ?
#
loop_
_entity_poly.entity_id
_entity_poly.type
_entity_poly.pdbx_seq_one_letter_code
_entity_poly.pdbx_strand_id
1 'polypeptide(L)'
;MSYPHISGIAALKAAHSDWSPAAIRSATMTTANPLDNTQKPVKYMGNNYEVATPLDMGAGPVDPNRALDPGLIYDATPQDYVNFICTLNFTREQTRTITGSSYNCSKSSLDLNYPSFIAVH
;
A
#
# COMPACT_ATOMS: atom_id res chain seq x y z
N MET A 1 6.06 -0.24 -17.50
CA MET A 1 7.13 0.73 -17.22
C MET A 1 6.91 1.54 -15.93
N SER A 2 5.79 1.39 -15.22
CA SER A 2 5.50 2.18 -13.99
C SER A 2 6.22 1.71 -12.72
N TYR A 3 6.47 0.40 -12.59
CA TYR A 3 7.15 -0.18 -11.41
C TYR A 3 8.51 0.48 -11.07
N PRO A 4 9.48 0.61 -12.00
CA PRO A 4 10.76 1.24 -11.67
C PRO A 4 10.62 2.72 -11.26
N HIS A 5 9.57 3.43 -11.70
CA HIS A 5 9.30 4.78 -11.23
C HIS A 5 8.88 4.79 -9.75
N ILE A 6 7.99 3.88 -9.35
CA ILE A 6 7.59 3.76 -7.94
C ILE A 6 8.75 3.28 -7.06
N SER A 7 9.56 2.33 -7.55
CA SER A 7 10.77 1.91 -6.84
C SER A 7 11.77 3.06 -6.65
N GLY A 8 11.87 3.98 -7.63
CA GLY A 8 12.66 5.20 -7.48
C GLY A 8 12.15 6.12 -6.37
N ILE A 9 10.83 6.20 -6.18
CA ILE A 9 10.21 6.99 -5.11
C ILE A 9 10.49 6.39 -3.73
N ALA A 10 10.81 5.10 -3.63
CA ALA A 10 11.29 4.52 -2.37
C ALA A 10 12.56 5.20 -1.84
N ALA A 11 13.28 5.97 -2.68
CA ALA A 11 14.35 6.87 -2.25
C ALA A 11 13.90 7.96 -1.27
N LEU A 12 12.60 8.16 -1.04
CA LEU A 12 12.06 8.93 0.10
C LEU A 12 12.66 8.48 1.44
N LYS A 13 13.09 7.22 1.56
CA LYS A 13 13.86 6.70 2.69
C LYS A 13 15.13 7.52 3.00
N ALA A 14 15.73 8.17 2.00
CA ALA A 14 16.89 9.04 2.21
C ALA A 14 16.53 10.34 2.95
N ALA A 15 15.31 10.87 2.74
CA ALA A 15 14.80 12.03 3.47
C ALA A 15 14.24 11.63 4.85
N HIS A 16 13.67 10.43 4.95
CA HIS A 16 13.05 9.89 6.17
C HIS A 16 13.68 8.54 6.54
N SER A 17 14.89 8.59 7.09
CA SER A 17 15.70 7.39 7.37
C SER A 17 15.07 6.42 8.38
N ASP A 18 14.13 6.88 9.19
CA ASP A 18 13.39 6.15 10.21
C ASP A 18 12.13 5.45 9.66
N TRP A 19 11.58 5.91 8.53
CA TRP A 19 10.32 5.38 8.00
C TRP A 19 10.39 3.90 7.62
N SER A 20 9.42 3.11 8.07
CA SER A 20 9.29 1.73 7.62
C SER A 20 8.94 1.65 6.11
N PRO A 21 9.08 0.47 5.47
CA PRO A 21 8.54 0.27 4.12
C PRO A 21 7.02 0.53 4.03
N ALA A 22 6.27 0.24 5.09
CA ALA A 22 4.84 0.51 5.15
C ALA A 22 4.55 2.02 5.25
N ALA A 23 5.36 2.77 5.99
CA ALA A 23 5.28 4.24 6.05
C ALA A 23 5.54 4.89 4.68
N ILE A 24 6.55 4.44 3.93
CA ILE A 24 6.82 4.94 2.57
C ILE A 24 5.66 4.63 1.62
N ARG A 25 5.11 3.41 1.70
CA ARG A 25 3.89 3.05 0.94
C ARG A 25 2.74 3.97 1.32
N SER A 26 2.52 4.19 2.61
CA SER A 26 1.46 5.07 3.10
C SER A 26 1.61 6.47 2.54
N ALA A 27 2.77 7.10 2.71
CA ALA A 27 3.04 8.45 2.22
C ALA A 27 2.74 8.54 0.72
N THR A 28 3.26 7.59 -0.07
CA THR A 28 3.05 7.53 -1.52
C THR A 28 1.57 7.41 -1.90
N MET A 29 0.79 6.60 -1.17
CA MET A 29 -0.64 6.37 -1.45
C MET A 29 -1.51 7.54 -1.00
N THR A 30 -1.34 8.04 0.23
CA THR A 30 -2.21 9.08 0.80
C THR A 30 -2.00 10.45 0.15
N THR A 31 -0.86 10.65 -0.50
CA THR A 31 -0.57 11.90 -1.25
C THR A 31 -0.75 11.76 -2.75
N ALA A 32 -1.15 10.58 -3.24
CA ALA A 32 -1.47 10.39 -4.65
C ALA A 32 -2.62 11.32 -5.09
N ASN A 33 -2.62 11.68 -6.38
CA ASN A 33 -3.63 12.56 -6.95
C ASN A 33 -4.57 11.76 -7.86
N PRO A 34 -5.84 11.54 -7.47
CA PRO A 34 -6.80 10.82 -8.30
C PRO A 34 -7.34 11.66 -9.47
N LEU A 35 -6.86 12.89 -9.65
CA LEU A 35 -7.25 13.79 -10.73
C LEU A 35 -6.18 13.84 -11.83
N ASP A 36 -6.65 14.06 -13.06
CA ASP A 36 -5.81 14.31 -14.22
C ASP A 36 -5.38 15.79 -14.33
N ASN A 37 -4.63 16.13 -15.38
CA ASN A 37 -4.19 17.48 -15.66
C ASN A 37 -5.34 18.47 -15.96
N THR A 38 -6.55 18.00 -16.18
CA THR A 38 -7.77 18.81 -16.35
C THR A 38 -8.56 18.98 -15.05
N GLN A 39 -8.00 18.52 -13.92
CA GLN A 39 -8.65 18.51 -12.60
C GLN A 39 -9.93 17.66 -12.57
N LYS A 40 -10.01 16.64 -13.44
CA LYS A 40 -11.12 15.68 -13.47
C LYS A 40 -10.64 14.31 -12.98
N PRO A 41 -11.53 13.44 -12.48
CA PRO A 41 -11.14 12.08 -12.11
C PRO A 41 -10.43 11.38 -13.26
N VAL A 42 -9.31 10.71 -12.94
CA VAL A 42 -8.58 9.90 -13.90
C VAL A 42 -9.54 8.89 -14.53
N LYS A 43 -9.38 8.67 -15.83
CA LYS A 43 -10.23 7.77 -16.61
C LYS A 43 -9.52 6.45 -16.85
N TYR A 44 -10.26 5.36 -16.75
CA TYR A 44 -9.81 4.07 -17.20
C TYR A 44 -9.88 4.04 -18.73
N MET A 45 -8.80 3.61 -19.40
CA MET A 45 -8.74 3.59 -20.87
C MET A 45 -9.59 2.46 -21.48
N GLY A 46 -10.05 1.50 -20.68
CA GLY A 46 -11.06 0.51 -21.07
C GLY A 46 -12.48 1.00 -20.79
N ASN A 47 -13.50 0.25 -21.26
CA ASN A 47 -14.92 0.52 -21.01
C ASN A 47 -15.32 2.00 -21.20
N ASN A 48 -15.18 2.53 -22.43
CA ASN A 48 -15.69 3.86 -22.81
C ASN A 48 -15.15 5.07 -22.01
N TYR A 49 -13.91 5.01 -21.50
CA TYR A 49 -13.31 6.12 -20.75
C TYR A 49 -14.09 6.49 -19.47
N GLU A 50 -14.60 5.48 -18.79
CA GLU A 50 -15.22 5.62 -17.47
C GLU A 50 -14.20 6.09 -16.42
N VAL A 51 -14.71 6.57 -15.27
CA VAL A 51 -13.86 6.98 -14.15
C VAL A 51 -13.12 5.77 -13.59
N ALA A 52 -11.80 5.89 -13.45
CA ALA A 52 -10.98 4.83 -12.88
C ALA A 52 -11.35 4.63 -11.41
N THR A 53 -11.56 3.37 -11.05
CA THR A 53 -11.82 2.96 -9.67
C THR A 53 -10.51 2.73 -8.92
N PRO A 54 -10.54 2.61 -7.59
CA PRO A 54 -9.36 2.18 -6.83
C PRO A 54 -8.82 0.81 -7.23
N LEU A 55 -9.63 -0.05 -7.87
CA LEU A 55 -9.15 -1.32 -8.42
C LEU A 55 -8.34 -1.14 -9.71
N ASP A 56 -8.55 -0.04 -10.42
CA ASP A 56 -7.83 0.28 -11.66
C ASP A 56 -6.51 1.04 -11.37
N MET A 57 -6.52 1.96 -10.41
CA MET A 57 -5.41 2.90 -10.17
C MET A 57 -4.91 2.98 -8.72
N GLY A 58 -5.48 2.19 -7.79
CA GLY A 58 -5.18 2.32 -6.36
C GLY A 58 -5.60 3.69 -5.83
N ALA A 59 -4.67 4.39 -5.18
CA ALA A 59 -4.89 5.75 -4.70
C ALA A 59 -4.79 6.83 -5.81
N GLY A 60 -4.34 6.46 -7.01
CA GLY A 60 -4.16 7.34 -8.16
C GLY A 60 -2.69 7.57 -8.53
N PRO A 61 -2.43 8.40 -9.56
CA PRO A 61 -1.11 8.88 -9.93
C PRO A 61 -0.30 9.42 -8.75
N VAL A 62 0.97 9.04 -8.69
CA VAL A 62 1.87 9.44 -7.60
C VAL A 62 2.25 10.92 -7.68
N ASP A 63 2.33 11.58 -6.51
CA ASP A 63 2.91 12.91 -6.34
C ASP A 63 4.13 12.83 -5.41
N PRO A 64 5.36 12.75 -5.96
CA PRO A 64 6.57 12.57 -5.17
C PRO A 64 6.87 13.74 -4.23
N ASN A 65 6.50 14.97 -4.62
CA ASN A 65 6.77 16.16 -3.82
C ASN A 65 5.87 16.18 -2.59
N ARG A 66 4.59 15.85 -2.76
CA ARG A 66 3.66 15.74 -1.62
C ARG A 66 3.99 14.55 -0.73
N ALA A 67 4.48 13.44 -1.30
CA ALA A 67 4.88 12.26 -0.53
C ALA A 67 6.07 12.52 0.42
N LEU A 68 6.82 13.61 0.22
CA LEU A 68 7.89 14.02 1.11
C LEU A 68 7.38 14.50 2.48
N ASP A 69 6.17 15.07 2.54
CA ASP A 69 5.53 15.50 3.78
C ASP A 69 4.03 15.14 3.76
N PRO A 70 3.68 13.88 4.06
CA PRO A 70 2.31 13.39 4.01
C PRO A 70 1.46 13.85 5.21
N GLY A 71 2.08 14.48 6.23
CA GLY A 71 1.47 14.80 7.52
C GLY A 71 1.21 13.57 8.40
N LEU A 72 0.43 12.60 7.91
CA LEU A 72 0.10 11.36 8.61
C LEU A 72 0.49 10.13 7.79
N ILE A 73 0.85 9.05 8.49
CA ILE A 73 1.20 7.76 7.89
C ILE A 73 0.48 6.60 8.59
N TYR A 74 0.06 5.63 7.79
CA TYR A 74 -0.44 4.32 8.20
C TYR A 74 0.73 3.35 8.25
N ASP A 75 1.43 3.30 9.38
CA ASP A 75 2.59 2.43 9.56
C ASP A 75 2.19 1.00 9.95
N ALA A 76 3.03 0.03 9.60
CA ALA A 76 2.85 -1.39 9.94
C ALA A 76 4.20 -2.07 10.14
N THR A 77 4.27 -2.90 11.17
CA THR A 77 5.47 -3.69 11.51
C THR A 77 5.46 -5.04 10.80
N PRO A 78 6.61 -5.72 10.67
CA PRO A 78 6.66 -7.09 10.17
C PRO A 78 5.72 -8.06 10.91
N GLN A 79 5.55 -7.86 12.22
CA GLN A 79 4.66 -8.69 13.04
C GLN A 79 3.18 -8.48 12.70
N ASP A 80 2.78 -7.29 12.24
CA ASP A 80 1.39 -7.04 11.81
C ASP A 80 1.06 -7.85 10.54
N TYR A 81 2.01 -7.98 9.61
CA TYR A 81 1.86 -8.86 8.45
C TYR A 81 1.81 -10.34 8.85
N VAL A 82 2.62 -10.76 9.82
CA VAL A 82 2.55 -12.13 10.36
C VAL A 82 1.17 -12.39 10.97
N ASN A 83 0.70 -11.47 11.83
CA ASN A 83 -0.62 -11.56 12.46
C ASN A 83 -1.75 -11.64 11.42
N PHE A 84 -1.63 -10.89 10.32
CA PHE A 84 -2.55 -10.97 9.19
C PHE A 84 -2.48 -12.33 8.50
N ILE A 85 -1.29 -12.81 8.12
CA ILE A 85 -1.12 -14.12 7.46
C ILE A 85 -1.66 -15.25 8.33
N CYS A 86 -1.50 -15.17 9.65
CA CYS A 86 -2.04 -16.16 10.60
C CYS A 86 -3.57 -16.31 10.54
N THR A 87 -4.29 -15.32 10.01
CA THR A 87 -5.76 -15.40 9.84
C THR A 87 -6.19 -16.09 8.53
N LEU A 88 -5.27 -16.29 7.57
CA LEU A 88 -5.60 -16.73 6.22
C LEU A 88 -5.85 -18.26 6.09
N ASN A 89 -6.18 -18.95 7.18
CA ASN A 89 -6.44 -20.40 7.22
C ASN A 89 -5.37 -21.27 6.52
N PHE A 90 -4.13 -20.79 6.47
CA PHE A 90 -3.01 -21.54 5.92
C PHE A 90 -2.54 -22.62 6.89
N THR A 91 -1.98 -23.69 6.33
CA THR A 91 -1.27 -24.69 7.13
C THR A 91 0.00 -24.09 7.74
N ARG A 92 0.53 -24.76 8.77
CA ARG A 92 1.78 -24.34 9.43
C ARG A 92 2.96 -24.26 8.45
N GLU A 93 3.07 -25.24 7.56
CA GLU A 93 4.14 -25.29 6.56
C GLU A 93 4.03 -24.18 5.51
N GLN A 94 2.81 -23.88 5.06
CA GLN A 94 2.57 -22.74 4.14
C GLN A 94 2.92 -21.42 4.81
N THR A 95 2.46 -21.21 6.05
CA THR A 95 2.74 -19.98 6.80
C THR A 95 4.24 -19.82 7.05
N ARG A 96 4.95 -20.92 7.38
CA ARG A 96 6.41 -20.90 7.54
C ARG A 96 7.14 -20.59 6.23
N THR A 97 6.64 -21.11 5.11
CA THR A 97 7.19 -20.82 3.78
C THR A 97 7.05 -19.33 3.44
N ILE A 98 5.91 -18.71 3.77
CA ILE A 98 5.65 -17.29 3.50
C ILE A 98 6.48 -16.39 4.43
N THR A 99 6.51 -16.70 5.74
CA THR A 99 7.20 -15.88 6.75
C THR A 99 8.71 -16.09 6.78
N GLY A 100 9.22 -17.17 6.18
CA GLY A 100 10.64 -17.49 6.07
C GLY A 100 11.35 -17.83 7.38
N SER A 101 10.64 -17.82 8.52
CA SER A 101 11.23 -18.01 9.85
C SER A 101 10.21 -18.58 10.84
N SER A 102 10.63 -18.78 12.11
CA SER A 102 9.68 -19.10 13.18
C SER A 102 8.79 -17.89 13.44
N TYR A 103 7.48 -18.07 13.40
CA TYR A 103 6.50 -17.01 13.57
C TYR A 103 5.63 -17.26 14.81
N ASN A 104 5.07 -16.18 15.36
CA ASN A 104 4.16 -16.23 16.50
C ASN A 104 2.79 -15.66 16.09
N CYS A 105 1.73 -16.46 16.22
CA CYS A 105 0.35 -16.09 15.91
C CYS A 105 -0.49 -15.72 17.15
N SER A 106 0.12 -15.30 18.26
CA SER A 106 -0.61 -15.02 19.51
C SER A 106 -1.65 -13.89 19.40
N LYS A 107 -1.52 -13.01 18.40
CA LYS A 107 -2.40 -11.85 18.16
C LYS A 107 -2.84 -11.76 16.70
N SER A 108 -3.40 -12.84 16.16
CA SER A 108 -3.92 -12.87 14.79
C SER A 108 -5.03 -11.83 14.59
N SER A 109 -4.96 -11.04 13.51
CA SER A 109 -5.93 -9.99 13.18
C SER A 109 -6.06 -9.84 11.66
N LEU A 110 -7.30 -9.72 11.17
CA LEU A 110 -7.57 -9.40 9.76
C LEU A 110 -7.35 -7.92 9.46
N ASP A 111 -7.40 -7.08 10.49
CA ASP A 111 -7.32 -5.62 10.37
C ASP A 111 -5.86 -5.17 10.29
N LEU A 112 -5.30 -5.25 9.09
CA LEU A 112 -3.99 -4.68 8.79
C LEU A 112 -4.11 -3.16 8.64
N ASN A 113 -3.21 -2.39 9.27
CA ASN A 113 -3.15 -0.94 9.14
C ASN A 113 -2.69 -0.54 7.73
N TYR A 114 -3.66 -0.48 6.80
CA TYR A 114 -3.41 -0.29 5.38
C TYR A 114 -4.08 1.00 4.87
N PRO A 115 -3.41 1.81 4.04
CA PRO A 115 -3.91 3.12 3.59
C PRO A 115 -4.98 3.03 2.48
N SER A 116 -5.87 2.03 2.55
CA SER A 116 -7.03 1.87 1.67
C SER A 116 -8.03 0.89 2.28
N PHE A 117 -9.30 1.00 1.89
CA PHE A 117 -10.37 0.14 2.37
C PHE A 117 -11.03 -0.59 1.21
N ILE A 118 -11.41 -1.85 1.44
CA ILE A 118 -12.23 -2.64 0.53
C ILE A 118 -13.33 -3.34 1.32
N ALA A 119 -14.57 -3.27 0.82
CA ALA A 119 -15.71 -4.00 1.36
C ALA A 119 -16.23 -4.94 0.27
N VAL A 120 -16.27 -6.23 0.58
CA VAL A 120 -16.83 -7.25 -0.31
C VAL A 120 -18.20 -7.61 0.26
N HIS A 121 -19.24 -7.39 -0.53
CA HIS A 121 -20.62 -7.78 -0.22
C HIS A 121 -20.95 -9.11 -0.89
#